data_AF-A0A953USE8-F1
#
_entry.id   AF-A0A953USE8-F1
#
_cell.length_a   1.000
_cell.length_b   1.000
_cell.length_c   1.000
_cell.angle_alpha   90.00
_cell.angle_beta   90.00
_cell.angle_gamma   90.00
#
_symmetry.space_group_name_H-M   'P 1'
#
loop_
_entity.id
_entity.type
_entity.pdbx_description
1 polymer ?
#
loop_
_entity_poly.entity_id
_entity_poly.type
_entity_poly.pdbx_seq_one_letter_code
_entity_poly.pdbx_strand_id
1 'polypeptide(L)'
;MHIDHNLHGGRRIVATHNGARVVTMGRHGGYVQRTYVVRGGRTYYSRTYYYHGAYRTGVYRGYYYGGRPYYGYYHPYYYHPVYYGWAYNPWPAPVYYGWGWGGSPWYGYYGGYFAPYPVYPSAAFWLTDYLLAASLRAAYEAQAEANASNAAAADQLQASTSPSAPAASGQVTLTPEVKQAIAEEVKAQLAAEQAESGKAGASSGQQAAANTNEAPPALDPARRTFVVNADLSVVADGEECSLTAGDVITRLTDTPDDDNNVNVSVAASKKSDCAAGKQVAVSVDDLQEMQNHFQEQLTAGMGELAKKQGTGGLPKAPDTSTVASDVPEPQADKTAAKTLEDQEKAADQTETEVKQEAGSSGGGSQ
;
A
#
# COMPACT_ATOMS: atom_id res chain seq x y z
N MET A 1 5.56 -22.54 0.33
CA MET A 1 5.25 -21.38 1.19
C MET A 1 6.54 -20.59 1.33
N HIS A 2 6.46 -19.26 1.35
CA HIS A 2 7.59 -18.37 1.60
C HIS A 2 7.27 -17.52 2.82
N ILE A 3 8.22 -17.41 3.75
CA ILE A 3 8.07 -16.71 5.03
C ILE A 3 9.24 -15.73 5.16
N ASP A 4 8.92 -14.45 5.21
CA ASP A 4 9.88 -13.36 5.41
C ASP A 4 9.66 -12.73 6.79
N HIS A 5 10.76 -12.45 7.47
CA HIS A 5 10.78 -11.73 8.74
C HIS A 5 11.43 -10.36 8.53
N ASN A 6 10.85 -9.32 9.11
CA ASN A 6 11.42 -7.98 9.07
C ASN A 6 12.06 -7.59 10.41
N LEU A 7 12.89 -6.56 10.38
CA LEU A 7 13.61 -6.03 11.56
C LEU A 7 12.70 -5.54 12.70
N HIS A 8 11.44 -5.23 12.41
CA HIS A 8 10.45 -4.77 13.38
C HIS A 8 9.62 -5.91 13.98
N GLY A 9 9.97 -7.17 13.70
CA GLY A 9 9.26 -8.36 14.17
C GLY A 9 7.98 -8.67 13.39
N GLY A 10 7.74 -7.96 12.29
CA GLY A 10 6.68 -8.27 11.34
C GLY A 10 7.05 -9.49 10.48
N ARG A 11 6.03 -10.18 10.01
CA ARG A 11 6.15 -11.42 9.24
C ARG A 11 5.30 -11.32 7.98
N ARG A 12 5.82 -11.72 6.82
CA ARG A 12 5.06 -11.82 5.57
C ARG A 12 5.08 -13.25 5.09
N ILE A 13 3.91 -13.84 4.85
CA ILE A 13 3.79 -15.22 4.38
C ILE A 13 3.08 -15.21 3.04
N VAL A 14 3.70 -15.81 2.03
CA VAL A 14 3.13 -15.98 0.70
C VAL A 14 3.03 -17.47 0.40
N ALA A 15 1.81 -17.94 0.13
CA ALA A 15 1.59 -19.29 -0.38
C ALA A 15 0.65 -19.27 -1.58
N THR A 16 0.85 -20.22 -2.49
CA THR A 16 -0.12 -20.52 -3.54
C THR A 16 -0.56 -21.96 -3.36
N HIS A 17 -1.85 -22.18 -3.14
CA HIS A 17 -2.45 -23.50 -3.02
C HIS A 17 -3.90 -23.47 -3.49
N ASN A 18 -4.39 -24.56 -4.09
CA ASN A 18 -5.77 -24.69 -4.58
C ASN A 18 -6.21 -23.54 -5.51
N GLY A 19 -5.29 -23.05 -6.37
CA GLY A 19 -5.56 -21.94 -7.29
C GLY A 19 -5.77 -20.57 -6.61
N ALA A 20 -5.52 -20.47 -5.31
CA ALA A 20 -5.51 -19.22 -4.56
C ALA A 20 -4.09 -18.82 -4.18
N ARG A 21 -3.77 -17.53 -4.30
CA ARG A 21 -2.57 -16.95 -3.72
C ARG A 21 -2.96 -16.25 -2.43
N VAL A 22 -2.41 -16.70 -1.32
CA VAL A 22 -2.70 -16.19 0.02
C VAL A 22 -1.47 -15.42 0.49
N VAL A 23 -1.69 -14.16 0.85
CA VAL A 23 -0.65 -13.28 1.40
C VAL A 23 -1.10 -12.81 2.75
N THR A 24 -0.36 -13.17 3.79
CA THR A 24 -0.53 -12.59 5.12
C THR A 24 0.63 -11.65 5.38
N MET A 25 0.34 -10.53 6.03
CA MET A 25 1.33 -9.59 6.54
C MET A 25 1.36 -9.73 8.06
N GLY A 26 1.41 -10.96 8.54
CA GLY A 26 1.32 -11.32 9.96
C GLY A 26 -0.11 -11.21 10.47
N ARG A 27 -0.28 -10.99 11.78
CA ARG A 27 -1.60 -10.75 12.38
C ARG A 27 -2.27 -9.45 11.91
N HIS A 28 -1.56 -8.62 11.15
CA HIS A 28 -1.98 -7.33 10.59
C HIS A 28 -2.92 -7.46 9.37
N GLY A 29 -3.43 -8.67 9.12
CA GLY A 29 -4.33 -8.99 8.03
C GLY A 29 -3.59 -9.51 6.80
N GLY A 30 -4.31 -9.55 5.69
CA GLY A 30 -3.81 -10.12 4.46
C GLY A 30 -4.91 -10.23 3.44
N TYR A 31 -4.62 -10.90 2.33
CA TYR A 31 -5.59 -11.15 1.30
C TYR A 31 -5.51 -12.55 0.73
N VAL A 32 -6.67 -13.03 0.31
CA VAL A 32 -6.81 -14.20 -0.56
C VAL A 32 -7.09 -13.71 -1.97
N GLN A 33 -6.19 -14.07 -2.88
CA GLN A 33 -6.31 -13.79 -4.30
C GLN A 33 -6.82 -15.02 -5.06
N ARG A 34 -7.83 -14.84 -5.91
CA ARG A 34 -8.36 -15.90 -6.79
C ARG A 34 -8.57 -15.37 -8.20
N THR A 35 -8.48 -16.26 -9.19
CA THR A 35 -8.96 -15.95 -10.54
C THR A 35 -10.44 -15.60 -10.49
N TYR A 36 -10.82 -14.49 -11.11
CA TYR A 36 -12.19 -13.94 -11.02
C TYR A 36 -12.93 -14.02 -12.35
N VAL A 37 -12.42 -13.39 -13.40
CA VAL A 37 -13.07 -13.37 -14.72
C VAL A 37 -12.03 -13.20 -15.83
N VAL A 38 -12.32 -13.73 -17.02
CA VAL A 38 -11.58 -13.42 -18.25
C VAL A 38 -12.45 -12.51 -19.11
N ARG A 39 -11.95 -11.33 -19.46
CA ARG A 39 -12.67 -10.34 -20.28
C ARG A 39 -11.69 -9.63 -21.21
N GLY A 40 -12.05 -9.46 -22.48
CA GLY A 40 -11.18 -8.74 -23.43
C GLY A 40 -9.80 -9.39 -23.64
N GLY A 41 -9.71 -10.72 -23.52
CA GLY A 41 -8.43 -11.45 -23.60
C GLY A 41 -7.50 -11.26 -22.39
N ARG A 42 -7.98 -10.63 -21.31
CA ARG A 42 -7.23 -10.40 -20.06
C ARG A 42 -7.85 -11.20 -18.93
N THR A 43 -7.00 -11.73 -18.05
CA THR A 43 -7.42 -12.40 -16.82
C THR A 43 -7.44 -11.41 -15.67
N TYR A 44 -8.55 -11.38 -14.95
CA TYR A 44 -8.74 -10.57 -13.77
C TYR A 44 -8.81 -11.46 -12.54
N TYR A 45 -8.28 -10.94 -11.44
CA TYR A 45 -8.17 -11.61 -10.16
C TYR A 45 -8.92 -10.79 -9.12
N SER A 46 -9.64 -11.46 -8.23
CA SER A 46 -10.18 -10.84 -7.03
C SER A 46 -9.13 -10.96 -5.94
N ARG A 47 -8.96 -9.91 -5.13
CA ARG A 47 -8.36 -10.02 -3.80
C ARG A 47 -9.42 -9.70 -2.76
N THR A 48 -9.61 -10.62 -1.83
CA THR A 48 -10.41 -10.37 -0.63
C THR A 48 -9.46 -10.14 0.53
N TYR A 49 -9.41 -8.90 0.99
CA TYR A 49 -8.71 -8.49 2.20
C TYR A 49 -9.59 -8.72 3.40
N TYR A 50 -8.97 -9.12 4.50
CA TYR A 50 -9.65 -9.25 5.80
C TYR A 50 -8.81 -8.61 6.89
N TYR A 51 -9.41 -7.67 7.62
CA TYR A 51 -8.80 -6.94 8.72
C TYR A 51 -9.91 -6.50 9.69
N HIS A 52 -9.78 -6.78 11.00
CA HIS A 52 -10.74 -6.39 12.06
C HIS A 52 -12.20 -6.77 11.82
N GLY A 53 -12.46 -7.97 11.29
CA GLY A 53 -13.83 -8.41 11.00
C GLY A 53 -14.45 -7.76 9.77
N ALA A 54 -13.75 -6.83 9.11
CA ALA A 54 -14.16 -6.20 7.87
C ALA A 54 -13.53 -6.89 6.67
N TYR A 55 -14.34 -7.08 5.64
CA TYR A 55 -13.89 -7.55 4.34
C TYR A 55 -13.79 -6.37 3.40
N ARG A 56 -12.72 -6.33 2.61
CA ARG A 56 -12.56 -5.39 1.51
C ARG A 56 -12.16 -6.16 0.26
N THR A 57 -12.68 -5.76 -0.89
CA THR A 57 -12.43 -6.42 -2.16
C THR A 57 -11.72 -5.49 -3.13
N GLY A 58 -10.96 -6.09 -4.05
CA GLY A 58 -10.35 -5.39 -5.17
C GLY A 58 -10.25 -6.29 -6.37
N VAL A 59 -10.28 -5.69 -7.56
CA VAL A 59 -10.03 -6.36 -8.84
C VAL A 59 -8.62 -6.01 -9.29
N TYR A 60 -7.90 -7.00 -9.82
CA TYR A 60 -6.56 -6.81 -10.35
C TYR A 60 -6.46 -7.44 -11.72
N ARG A 61 -5.95 -6.69 -12.69
CA ARG A 61 -5.62 -7.21 -14.02
C ARG A 61 -4.28 -7.96 -13.92
N GLY A 62 -4.29 -9.24 -14.29
CA GLY A 62 -3.05 -10.00 -14.42
C GLY A 62 -2.35 -9.71 -15.74
N TYR A 63 -1.03 -9.61 -15.68
CA TYR A 63 -0.14 -9.49 -16.83
C TYR A 63 1.24 -10.05 -16.45
N TYR A 64 2.17 -10.08 -17.40
CA TYR A 64 3.52 -10.54 -17.24
C TYR A 64 4.51 -9.44 -17.61
N TYR A 65 5.70 -9.49 -17.03
CA TYR A 65 6.83 -8.70 -17.46
C TYR A 65 8.11 -9.47 -17.18
N GLY A 66 8.98 -9.64 -18.18
CA GLY A 66 10.22 -10.41 -18.01
C GLY A 66 9.98 -11.85 -17.54
N GLY A 67 8.85 -12.47 -17.94
CA GLY A 67 8.46 -13.82 -17.52
C GLY A 67 7.85 -13.92 -16.11
N ARG A 68 7.73 -12.81 -15.38
CA ARG A 68 7.16 -12.77 -14.02
C ARG A 68 5.71 -12.27 -14.03
N PRO A 69 4.79 -12.87 -13.24
CA PRO A 69 3.40 -12.43 -13.18
C PRO A 69 3.21 -11.22 -12.27
N TYR A 70 2.49 -10.21 -12.75
CA TYR A 70 2.11 -9.01 -11.99
C TYR A 70 0.60 -8.84 -11.96
N TYR A 71 0.12 -8.12 -10.95
CA TYR A 71 -1.29 -7.85 -10.72
C TYR A 71 -1.47 -6.36 -10.50
N GLY A 72 -2.06 -5.66 -11.46
CA GLY A 72 -2.31 -4.21 -11.37
C GLY A 72 -3.73 -3.92 -10.92
N TYR A 73 -3.92 -3.02 -9.96
CA TYR A 73 -5.24 -2.64 -9.49
C TYR A 73 -6.13 -2.17 -10.65
N TYR A 74 -7.37 -2.66 -10.66
CA TYR A 74 -8.36 -2.36 -11.67
C TYR A 74 -9.55 -1.69 -11.02
N HIS A 75 -9.86 -0.48 -11.50
CA HIS A 75 -10.88 0.35 -10.88
C HIS A 75 -12.27 -0.26 -11.12
N PRO A 76 -13.09 -0.46 -10.08
CA PRO A 76 -14.44 -1.04 -10.21
C PRO A 76 -15.43 -0.06 -10.85
N TYR A 77 -15.13 1.24 -10.80
CA TYR A 77 -15.91 2.31 -11.41
C TYR A 77 -14.99 3.49 -11.72
N TYR A 78 -15.47 4.39 -12.58
CA TYR A 78 -14.82 5.66 -12.86
C TYR A 78 -15.79 6.80 -12.58
N TYR A 79 -15.30 7.90 -12.03
CA TYR A 79 -16.09 9.13 -11.96
C TYR A 79 -16.27 9.74 -13.35
N HIS A 80 -17.27 10.60 -13.52
CA HIS A 80 -17.35 11.41 -14.73
C HIS A 80 -16.08 12.28 -14.90
N PRO A 81 -15.56 12.46 -16.14
CA PRO A 81 -14.29 13.14 -16.39
C PRO A 81 -14.15 14.51 -15.72
N VAL A 82 -15.26 15.23 -15.55
CA VAL A 82 -15.30 16.57 -14.94
C VAL A 82 -14.87 16.55 -13.47
N TYR A 83 -15.09 15.44 -12.75
CA TYR A 83 -14.70 15.32 -11.36
C TYR A 83 -13.18 15.21 -11.21
N TYR A 84 -12.55 14.39 -12.04
CA TYR A 84 -11.09 14.29 -12.11
C TYR A 84 -10.46 15.63 -12.47
N GLY A 85 -11.05 16.35 -13.44
CA GLY A 85 -10.62 17.72 -13.78
C GLY A 85 -10.74 18.68 -12.59
N TRP A 86 -11.83 18.63 -11.83
CA TRP A 86 -12.00 19.44 -10.61
C TRP A 86 -11.00 19.05 -9.51
N ALA A 87 -10.66 17.78 -9.39
CA ALA A 87 -9.70 17.30 -8.41
C ALA A 87 -8.25 17.68 -8.76
N TYR A 88 -7.91 17.61 -10.05
CA TYR A 88 -6.59 17.92 -10.59
C TYR A 88 -6.27 19.41 -10.53
N ASN A 89 -7.21 20.26 -10.98
CA ASN A 89 -6.96 21.68 -11.17
C ASN A 89 -7.01 22.49 -9.87
N PRO A 90 -6.29 23.63 -9.78
CA PRO A 90 -6.45 24.59 -8.70
C PRO A 90 -7.91 25.03 -8.52
N TRP A 91 -8.34 25.11 -7.27
CA TRP A 91 -9.61 25.72 -6.91
C TRP A 91 -9.54 27.26 -6.99
N PRO A 92 -10.69 27.96 -7.07
CA PRO A 92 -10.71 29.42 -7.16
C PRO A 92 -9.99 30.14 -6.00
N ALA A 93 -9.92 29.51 -4.83
CA ALA A 93 -9.13 29.94 -3.69
C ALA A 93 -8.62 28.72 -2.91
N PRO A 94 -7.42 28.80 -2.29
CA PRO A 94 -6.97 27.78 -1.36
C PRO A 94 -7.92 27.62 -0.17
N VAL A 95 -8.08 26.38 0.29
CA VAL A 95 -9.06 26.03 1.33
C VAL A 95 -8.35 25.68 2.62
N TYR A 96 -8.86 26.20 3.73
CA TYR A 96 -8.53 25.70 5.07
C TYR A 96 -9.47 24.54 5.39
N TYR A 97 -8.91 23.39 5.79
CA TYR A 97 -9.70 22.20 6.11
C TYR A 97 -9.27 21.63 7.47
N GLY A 98 -10.25 21.50 8.38
CA GLY A 98 -10.03 20.90 9.70
C GLY A 98 -10.26 19.39 9.65
N TRP A 99 -9.19 18.61 9.74
CA TRP A 99 -9.27 17.14 9.72
C TRP A 99 -9.87 16.51 10.98
N GLY A 100 -9.81 17.20 12.12
CA GLY A 100 -10.32 16.69 13.40
C GLY A 100 -9.44 15.61 14.05
N TRP A 101 -8.22 15.38 13.56
CA TRP A 101 -7.33 14.34 14.08
C TRP A 101 -6.65 14.66 15.40
N GLY A 102 -6.73 15.89 15.91
CA GLY A 102 -5.99 16.34 17.09
C GLY A 102 -6.21 15.50 18.36
N GLY A 103 -7.34 14.79 18.47
CA GLY A 103 -7.62 13.87 19.58
C GLY A 103 -7.32 12.40 19.31
N SER A 104 -6.86 12.05 18.10
CA SER A 104 -6.58 10.65 17.73
C SER A 104 -5.17 10.23 18.19
N PRO A 105 -5.01 9.07 18.86
CA PRO A 105 -3.71 8.60 19.33
C PRO A 105 -2.64 8.47 18.23
N TRP A 106 -3.02 7.97 17.05
CA TRP A 106 -2.11 7.83 15.90
C TRP A 106 -1.52 9.16 15.45
N TYR A 107 -2.30 10.25 15.50
CA TYR A 107 -1.85 11.57 15.07
C TYR A 107 -0.90 12.20 16.09
N GLY A 108 -1.14 11.96 17.39
CA GLY A 108 -0.18 12.33 18.43
C GLY A 108 1.15 11.57 18.27
N TYR A 109 1.08 10.28 17.94
CA TYR A 109 2.27 9.44 17.72
C TYR A 109 3.09 9.90 16.50
N TYR A 110 2.44 10.21 15.37
CA TYR A 110 3.12 10.67 14.16
C TYR A 110 3.24 12.19 14.01
N GLY A 111 2.85 13.00 15.00
CA GLY A 111 2.80 14.45 14.88
C GLY A 111 4.17 15.13 14.66
N GLY A 112 5.25 14.45 15.02
CA GLY A 112 6.62 14.89 14.69
C GLY A 112 7.06 14.54 13.26
N TYR A 113 6.37 13.61 12.59
CA TYR A 113 6.70 13.13 11.24
C TYR A 113 5.78 13.74 10.18
N PHE A 114 4.48 13.81 10.47
CA PHE A 114 3.44 14.22 9.54
C PHE A 114 2.64 15.41 10.09
N ALA A 115 2.53 16.45 9.27
CA ALA A 115 1.57 17.53 9.47
C ALA A 115 0.79 17.76 8.17
N PRO A 116 -0.53 17.98 8.24
CA PRO A 116 -1.32 18.34 7.08
C PRO A 116 -0.89 19.70 6.51
N TYR A 117 -1.14 19.92 5.23
CA TYR A 117 -0.96 21.23 4.62
C TYR A 117 -1.84 22.25 5.35
N PRO A 118 -1.33 23.49 5.56
CA PRO A 118 -2.10 24.54 6.22
C PRO A 118 -3.29 24.99 5.36
N VAL A 119 -3.15 24.92 4.03
CA VAL A 119 -4.18 25.20 3.04
C VAL A 119 -4.06 24.26 1.85
N TYR A 120 -5.17 24.01 1.17
CA TYR A 120 -5.27 23.15 0.00
C TYR A 120 -5.60 23.96 -1.24
N PRO A 121 -4.66 24.15 -2.19
CA PRO A 121 -4.93 24.87 -3.43
C PRO A 121 -5.73 24.02 -4.45
N SER A 122 -5.74 22.70 -4.33
CA SER A 122 -6.58 21.78 -5.11
C SER A 122 -6.85 20.50 -4.32
N ALA A 123 -7.76 19.65 -4.84
CA ALA A 123 -8.05 18.36 -4.22
C ALA A 123 -6.82 17.44 -4.15
N ALA A 124 -5.92 17.51 -5.13
CA ALA A 124 -4.72 16.67 -5.14
C ALA A 124 -3.89 16.79 -3.85
N PHE A 125 -3.77 18.01 -3.30
CA PHE A 125 -3.08 18.24 -2.02
C PHE A 125 -3.88 17.69 -0.83
N TRP A 126 -5.21 17.77 -0.89
CA TRP A 126 -6.09 17.20 0.13
C TRP A 126 -6.01 15.67 0.14
N LEU A 127 -6.01 15.07 -1.05
CA LEU A 127 -5.86 13.62 -1.26
C LEU A 127 -4.48 13.12 -0.82
N THR A 128 -3.43 13.93 -0.99
CA THR A 128 -2.08 13.63 -0.48
C THR A 128 -2.10 13.43 1.03
N ASP A 129 -2.71 14.36 1.78
CA ASP A 129 -2.82 14.25 3.23
C ASP A 129 -3.78 13.16 3.68
N TYR A 130 -4.87 12.94 2.94
CA TYR A 130 -5.78 11.82 3.17
C TYR A 130 -5.03 10.49 3.09
N LEU A 131 -4.22 10.31 2.04
CA LEU A 131 -3.52 9.07 1.74
C LEU A 131 -2.43 8.79 2.77
N LEU A 132 -1.60 9.80 3.09
CA LEU A 132 -0.59 9.70 4.14
C LEU A 132 -1.22 9.40 5.51
N ALA A 133 -2.29 10.10 5.88
CA ALA A 133 -2.98 9.87 7.14
C ALA A 133 -3.64 8.49 7.21
N ALA A 134 -4.22 8.00 6.11
CA ALA A 134 -4.80 6.67 6.05
C ALA A 134 -3.72 5.58 6.26
N SER A 135 -2.56 5.71 5.61
CA SER A 135 -1.43 4.80 5.79
C SER A 135 -0.87 4.84 7.20
N LEU A 136 -0.65 6.03 7.76
CA LEU A 136 -0.13 6.20 9.11
C LEU A 136 -1.11 5.66 10.17
N ARG A 137 -2.40 5.94 10.05
CA ARG A 137 -3.40 5.38 10.96
C ARG A 137 -3.40 3.84 10.92
N ALA A 138 -3.37 3.25 9.72
CA ALA A 138 -3.32 1.80 9.57
C ALA A 138 -2.04 1.21 10.19
N ALA A 139 -0.89 1.87 10.01
CA ALA A 139 0.38 1.46 10.61
C ALA A 139 0.33 1.51 12.15
N TYR A 140 -0.29 2.56 12.72
CA TYR A 140 -0.45 2.68 14.17
C TYR A 140 -1.35 1.59 14.75
N GLU A 141 -2.48 1.31 14.10
CA GLU A 141 -3.42 0.25 14.51
C GLU A 141 -2.72 -1.12 14.48
N ALA A 142 -2.02 -1.42 13.39
CA ALA A 142 -1.21 -2.64 13.25
C ALA A 142 -0.16 -2.79 14.35
N GLN A 143 0.57 -1.72 14.69
CA GLN A 143 1.58 -1.74 15.76
C GLN A 143 0.97 -1.95 17.14
N ALA A 144 -0.17 -1.29 17.42
CA ALA A 144 -0.87 -1.44 18.70
C ALA A 144 -1.33 -2.89 18.95
N GLU A 145 -1.79 -3.57 17.92
CA GLU A 145 -2.13 -5.00 17.99
C GLU A 145 -0.91 -5.89 18.18
N ALA A 146 0.19 -5.62 17.47
CA ALA A 146 1.45 -6.34 17.64
C ALA A 146 1.85 -6.31 19.12
N ASN A 147 1.85 -5.11 19.72
CA ASN A 147 2.18 -4.93 21.14
C ASN A 147 1.20 -5.65 22.07
N ALA A 148 -0.10 -5.59 21.81
CA ALA A 148 -1.11 -6.31 22.59
C ALA A 148 -0.94 -7.83 22.50
N SER A 149 -0.59 -8.35 21.32
CA SER A 149 -0.35 -9.76 21.09
C SER A 149 0.95 -10.26 21.70
N ASN A 150 2.01 -9.45 21.65
CA ASN A 150 3.28 -9.71 22.32
C ASN A 150 3.09 -9.70 23.84
N ALA A 151 2.26 -8.80 24.39
CA ALA A 151 1.91 -8.81 25.81
C ALA A 151 1.13 -10.08 26.21
N ALA A 152 0.23 -10.57 25.34
CA ALA A 152 -0.50 -11.82 25.56
C ALA A 152 0.40 -13.07 25.44
N ALA A 153 1.46 -13.02 24.62
CA ALA A 153 2.47 -14.08 24.50
C ALA A 153 3.52 -14.02 25.63
N ALA A 154 3.83 -12.83 26.14
CA ALA A 154 4.79 -12.58 27.22
C ALA A 154 4.25 -12.92 28.63
N ASP A 155 2.98 -13.30 28.77
CA ASP A 155 2.44 -13.90 30.00
C ASP A 155 3.04 -15.32 30.29
N GLN A 156 3.98 -15.78 29.45
CA GLN A 156 4.86 -16.92 29.74
C GLN A 156 6.33 -16.56 30.05
N LEU A 157 6.78 -15.30 29.87
CA LEU A 157 8.14 -14.86 30.27
C LEU A 157 8.14 -13.36 30.64
N GLN A 158 8.22 -13.10 31.94
CA GLN A 158 8.27 -11.78 32.55
C GLN A 158 9.54 -10.99 32.15
N ALA A 159 9.39 -9.85 31.47
CA ALA A 159 10.12 -8.61 31.75
C ALA A 159 9.63 -7.41 30.92
N SER A 160 9.63 -6.26 31.60
CA SER A 160 9.22 -4.92 31.24
C SER A 160 9.89 -4.30 29.99
N THR A 161 9.07 -3.79 29.07
CA THR A 161 9.41 -2.62 28.23
C THR A 161 8.15 -1.82 27.91
N SER A 162 7.92 -0.74 28.66
CA SER A 162 7.06 0.34 28.19
C SER A 162 7.81 1.10 27.09
N PRO A 163 7.26 1.32 25.88
CA PRO A 163 7.90 2.20 24.92
C PRO A 163 7.84 3.64 25.44
N SER A 164 8.96 4.12 25.96
CA SER A 164 9.19 5.54 26.25
C SER A 164 9.61 6.26 24.97
N ALA A 165 8.97 7.40 24.69
CA ALA A 165 9.32 8.26 23.56
C ALA A 165 10.74 8.85 23.77
N PRO A 166 11.73 8.56 22.91
CA PRO A 166 13.03 9.20 23.04
C PRO A 166 13.02 10.58 22.35
N ALA A 167 13.52 11.58 23.07
CA ALA A 167 13.65 12.98 22.67
C ALA A 167 14.38 13.20 21.33
N ALA A 168 14.10 14.35 20.73
CA ALA A 168 14.40 14.74 19.35
C ALA A 168 15.87 15.14 19.11
N SER A 169 16.50 14.50 18.12
CA SER A 169 17.48 15.13 17.22
C SER A 169 17.63 14.26 15.97
N GLY A 170 17.36 14.81 14.78
CA GLY A 170 17.62 14.17 13.47
C GLY A 170 16.41 13.66 12.66
N GLN A 171 15.17 13.96 13.06
CA GLN A 171 13.97 13.52 12.32
C GLN A 171 13.88 14.22 10.95
N VAL A 172 13.78 13.45 9.87
CA VAL A 172 13.27 13.98 8.59
C VAL A 172 11.75 13.86 8.63
N THR A 173 11.10 14.99 8.91
CA THR A 173 9.67 15.18 8.70
C THR A 173 9.32 14.92 7.23
N LEU A 174 8.07 14.57 6.95
CA LEU A 174 7.50 14.70 5.61
C LEU A 174 7.58 16.17 5.18
N THR A 175 8.65 16.52 4.46
CA THR A 175 8.91 17.89 4.07
C THR A 175 7.87 18.35 3.03
N PRO A 176 7.67 19.67 2.87
CA PRO A 176 6.80 20.19 1.81
C PRO A 176 7.17 19.66 0.42
N GLU A 177 8.46 19.46 0.14
CA GLU A 177 8.96 18.93 -1.14
C GLU A 177 8.57 17.47 -1.35
N VAL A 178 8.70 16.63 -0.31
CA VAL A 178 8.28 15.22 -0.38
C VAL A 178 6.77 15.12 -0.58
N LYS A 179 6.00 15.91 0.17
CA LYS A 179 4.55 15.94 0.00
C LYS A 179 4.14 16.52 -1.36
N GLN A 180 4.90 17.47 -1.92
CA GLN A 180 4.68 17.98 -3.27
C GLN A 180 4.90 16.88 -4.31
N ALA A 181 5.96 16.07 -4.16
CA ALA A 181 6.21 14.93 -5.05
C ALA A 181 5.05 13.92 -5.02
N ILE A 182 4.53 13.60 -3.83
CA ILE A 182 3.33 12.75 -3.71
C ILE A 182 2.11 13.43 -4.35
N ALA A 183 1.94 14.74 -4.21
CA ALA A 183 0.84 15.47 -4.84
C ALA A 183 0.92 15.44 -6.38
N GLU A 184 2.12 15.42 -6.96
CA GLU A 184 2.30 15.22 -8.39
C GLU A 184 1.98 13.79 -8.83
N GLU A 185 2.31 12.76 -8.03
CA GLU A 185 1.85 11.39 -8.28
C GLU A 185 0.32 11.27 -8.21
N VAL A 186 -0.32 11.94 -7.25
CA VAL A 186 -1.79 12.02 -7.16
C VAL A 186 -2.36 12.64 -8.44
N LYS A 187 -1.80 13.77 -8.90
CA LYS A 187 -2.25 14.42 -10.15
C LYS A 187 -2.05 13.53 -11.37
N ALA A 188 -0.89 12.88 -11.49
CA ALA A 188 -0.60 11.97 -12.59
C ALA A 188 -1.62 10.82 -12.65
N GLN A 189 -1.94 10.24 -11.48
CA GLN A 189 -2.94 9.19 -11.37
C GLN A 189 -4.36 9.69 -11.68
N LEU A 190 -4.75 10.87 -11.19
CA LEU A 190 -6.05 11.49 -11.53
C LEU A 190 -6.18 11.74 -13.05
N ALA A 191 -5.10 12.18 -13.71
CA ALA A 191 -5.09 12.37 -15.16
C ALA A 191 -5.23 11.04 -15.91
N ALA A 192 -4.56 9.98 -15.45
CA ALA A 192 -4.69 8.64 -16.01
C ALA A 192 -6.11 8.10 -15.87
N GLU A 193 -6.73 8.24 -14.70
CA GLU A 193 -8.12 7.83 -14.47
C GLU A 193 -9.11 8.66 -15.27
N GLN A 194 -8.88 9.97 -15.44
CA GLN A 194 -9.68 10.80 -16.32
C GLN A 194 -9.64 10.29 -17.76
N ALA A 195 -8.46 9.91 -18.27
CA ALA A 195 -8.32 9.37 -19.62
C ALA A 195 -9.02 8.01 -19.79
N GLU A 196 -8.99 7.16 -18.77
CA GLU A 196 -9.72 5.87 -18.78
C GLU A 196 -11.23 6.04 -18.62
N SER A 197 -11.68 7.03 -17.85
CA SER A 197 -13.12 7.32 -17.66
C SER A 197 -13.84 7.66 -18.98
N GLY A 198 -13.13 8.27 -19.94
CA GLY A 198 -13.67 8.53 -21.28
C GLY A 198 -13.85 7.28 -22.14
N LYS A 199 -13.25 6.15 -21.74
CA LYS A 199 -13.37 4.84 -22.41
C LYS A 199 -14.37 3.92 -21.69
N ALA A 200 -14.60 4.15 -20.39
CA ALA A 200 -15.55 3.40 -19.58
C ALA A 200 -16.98 3.56 -20.14
N GLY A 201 -17.60 2.45 -20.55
CA GLY A 201 -18.93 2.42 -21.18
C GLY A 201 -18.94 2.19 -22.70
N ALA A 202 -17.80 2.30 -23.38
CA ALA A 202 -17.67 1.82 -24.75
C ALA A 202 -17.50 0.29 -24.72
N SER A 203 -18.50 -0.45 -25.23
CA SER A 203 -18.35 -1.89 -25.45
C SER A 203 -17.13 -2.15 -26.34
N SER A 204 -16.14 -2.88 -25.84
CA SER A 204 -14.91 -3.20 -26.57
C SER A 204 -15.15 -4.27 -27.64
N GLY A 205 -15.96 -3.94 -28.65
CA GLY A 205 -15.85 -4.60 -29.94
C GLY A 205 -14.52 -4.18 -30.54
N GLN A 206 -13.56 -5.12 -30.61
CA GLN A 206 -12.18 -4.95 -31.11
C GLN A 206 -11.19 -4.39 -30.08
N GLN A 207 -10.91 -5.17 -29.03
CA GLN A 207 -9.61 -5.09 -28.37
C GLN A 207 -8.58 -5.90 -29.18
N ALA A 208 -7.48 -5.24 -29.56
CA ALA A 208 -6.30 -5.90 -30.10
C ALA A 208 -5.86 -7.05 -29.19
N ALA A 209 -5.22 -8.08 -29.75
CA ALA A 209 -4.68 -9.20 -28.98
C ALA A 209 -3.96 -8.66 -27.74
N ALA A 210 -4.40 -9.08 -26.55
CA ALA A 210 -3.84 -8.60 -25.30
C ALA A 210 -2.37 -9.03 -25.24
N ASN A 211 -1.45 -8.09 -25.45
CA ASN A 211 -0.05 -8.30 -25.10
C ASN A 211 -0.02 -8.54 -23.60
N THR A 212 0.29 -9.76 -23.21
CA THR A 212 0.41 -10.13 -21.80
C THR A 212 1.76 -9.70 -21.23
N ASN A 213 2.75 -9.35 -22.07
CA ASN A 213 4.04 -8.82 -21.63
C ASN A 213 4.03 -7.28 -21.66
N GLU A 214 3.85 -6.65 -20.51
CA GLU A 214 3.69 -5.20 -20.34
C GLU A 214 4.48 -4.75 -19.10
N ALA A 215 5.25 -3.65 -19.20
CA ALA A 215 5.98 -3.12 -18.06
C ALA A 215 4.99 -2.71 -16.94
N PRO A 216 5.25 -3.06 -15.67
CA PRO A 216 4.42 -2.65 -14.55
C PRO A 216 4.26 -1.14 -14.50
N PRO A 217 3.07 -0.61 -14.15
CA PRO A 217 2.89 0.82 -13.93
C PRO A 217 3.89 1.40 -12.92
N ALA A 218 4.37 0.59 -11.98
CA ALA A 218 5.41 0.97 -11.03
C ALA A 218 6.82 1.17 -11.64
N LEU A 219 7.02 0.91 -12.94
CA LEU A 219 8.26 1.19 -13.68
C LEU A 219 8.14 2.37 -14.67
N ASP A 220 6.98 3.03 -14.73
CA ASP A 220 6.79 4.18 -15.61
C ASP A 220 7.72 5.32 -15.19
N PRO A 221 8.54 5.89 -16.08
CA PRO A 221 9.45 6.99 -15.75
C PRO A 221 8.76 8.24 -15.19
N ALA A 222 7.47 8.42 -15.47
CA ALA A 222 6.65 9.50 -14.93
C ALA A 222 6.13 9.25 -13.51
N ARG A 223 6.26 8.02 -12.99
CA ARG A 223 5.88 7.63 -11.62
C ARG A 223 7.10 7.14 -10.88
N ARG A 224 7.63 7.95 -9.97
CA ARG A 224 8.89 7.66 -9.27
C ARG A 224 8.75 7.76 -7.77
N THR A 225 7.75 8.45 -7.25
CA THR A 225 7.56 8.60 -5.80
C THR A 225 6.55 7.56 -5.31
N PHE A 226 6.94 6.77 -4.33
CA PHE A 226 6.12 5.71 -3.76
C PHE A 226 5.98 5.92 -2.26
N VAL A 227 4.74 5.79 -1.77
CA VAL A 227 4.46 5.65 -0.34
C VAL A 227 4.52 4.18 -0.01
N VAL A 228 5.41 3.80 0.91
CA VAL A 228 5.58 2.43 1.37
C VAL A 228 4.29 1.98 2.04
N ASN A 229 3.77 0.82 1.64
CA ASN A 229 2.48 0.29 2.08
C ASN A 229 2.59 -0.84 3.11
N ALA A 230 3.75 -1.48 3.19
CA ALA A 230 4.04 -2.59 4.07
C ALA A 230 5.53 -2.56 4.45
N ASP A 231 5.86 -3.22 5.55
CA ASP A 231 7.22 -3.25 6.06
C ASP A 231 8.14 -4.10 5.18
N LEU A 232 9.30 -3.55 4.83
CA LEU A 232 10.34 -4.18 4.02
C LEU A 232 11.68 -4.13 4.77
N SER A 233 12.39 -5.25 4.82
CA SER A 233 13.81 -5.28 5.19
C SER A 233 14.64 -5.04 3.94
N VAL A 234 15.52 -4.04 3.98
CA VAL A 234 16.39 -3.65 2.87
C VAL A 234 17.81 -3.41 3.37
N VAL A 235 18.78 -3.39 2.46
CA VAL A 235 20.18 -3.12 2.79
C VAL A 235 20.60 -1.75 2.26
N ALA A 236 21.10 -0.89 3.13
CA ALA A 236 21.67 0.42 2.82
C ALA A 236 23.13 0.45 3.27
N ASP A 237 24.07 0.74 2.37
CA ASP A 237 25.51 0.84 2.68
C ASP A 237 26.10 -0.40 3.39
N GLY A 238 25.53 -1.59 3.16
CA GLY A 238 25.94 -2.85 3.79
C GLY A 238 25.32 -3.12 5.17
N GLU A 239 24.46 -2.23 5.65
CA GLU A 239 23.69 -2.40 6.89
C GLU A 239 22.21 -2.65 6.58
N GLU A 240 21.58 -3.56 7.31
CA GLU A 240 20.14 -3.81 7.18
C GLU A 240 19.35 -2.70 7.89
N CYS A 241 18.33 -2.19 7.22
CA CYS A 241 17.36 -1.25 7.79
C CYS A 241 15.97 -1.55 7.23
N SER A 242 14.93 -0.98 7.84
CA SER A 242 13.55 -1.17 7.39
C SER A 242 13.00 0.03 6.65
N LEU A 243 12.13 -0.23 5.69
CA LEU A 243 11.12 0.72 5.24
C LEU A 243 9.79 0.28 5.81
N THR A 244 9.00 1.17 6.39
CA THR A 244 7.71 0.81 6.97
C THR A 244 6.58 1.68 6.42
N ALA A 245 5.33 1.25 6.63
CA ALA A 245 4.17 1.92 6.06
C ALA A 245 4.15 3.45 6.33
N GLY A 246 3.97 4.26 5.28
CA GLY A 246 4.01 5.73 5.35
C GLY A 246 5.40 6.36 5.18
N ASP A 247 6.47 5.57 5.03
CA ASP A 247 7.73 6.06 4.48
C ASP A 247 7.57 6.39 2.98
N VAL A 248 8.47 7.21 2.46
CA VAL A 248 8.44 7.67 1.07
C VAL A 248 9.78 7.39 0.41
N ILE A 249 9.74 6.71 -0.73
CA ILE A 249 10.92 6.38 -1.53
C ILE A 249 10.78 6.97 -2.94
N THR A 250 11.91 7.27 -3.57
CA THR A 250 11.98 7.75 -4.96
C THR A 250 12.80 6.77 -5.80
N ARG A 251 12.20 6.21 -6.85
CA ARG A 251 12.87 5.30 -7.78
C ARG A 251 13.93 6.04 -8.60
N LEU A 252 15.14 5.49 -8.62
CA LEU A 252 16.30 6.03 -9.33
C LEU A 252 16.51 5.34 -10.69
N THR A 253 16.31 4.03 -10.76
CA THR A 253 16.46 3.24 -11.99
C THR A 253 15.12 2.77 -12.54
N ASP A 254 14.94 2.85 -13.87
CA ASP A 254 13.70 2.44 -14.54
C ASP A 254 13.75 0.97 -15.03
N THR A 255 14.96 0.43 -15.16
CA THR A 255 15.17 -0.96 -15.58
C THR A 255 15.56 -1.78 -14.34
N PRO A 256 14.85 -2.89 -14.06
CA PRO A 256 15.23 -3.81 -13.00
C PRO A 256 16.56 -4.48 -13.31
N ASP A 257 17.31 -4.83 -12.27
CA ASP A 257 18.48 -5.71 -12.35
C ASP A 257 18.06 -7.18 -12.53
N ASP A 258 19.05 -8.08 -12.57
CA ASP A 258 18.84 -9.52 -12.75
C ASP A 258 18.02 -10.15 -11.60
N ASP A 259 18.04 -9.53 -10.41
CA ASP A 259 17.28 -9.95 -9.23
C ASP A 259 15.86 -9.34 -9.20
N ASN A 260 15.46 -8.61 -10.26
CA ASN A 260 14.18 -7.92 -10.35
C ASN A 260 14.02 -6.80 -9.31
N ASN A 261 15.12 -6.14 -8.96
CA ASN A 261 15.14 -4.97 -8.09
C ASN A 261 15.44 -3.70 -8.87
N VAL A 262 15.00 -2.57 -8.31
CA VAL A 262 15.41 -1.24 -8.75
C VAL A 262 16.02 -0.48 -7.59
N ASN A 263 16.94 0.44 -7.90
CA ASN A 263 17.52 1.32 -6.90
C ASN A 263 16.52 2.43 -6.59
N VAL A 264 16.33 2.69 -5.31
CA VAL A 264 15.51 3.78 -4.79
C VAL A 264 16.32 4.61 -3.79
N SER A 265 15.97 5.88 -3.64
CA SER A 265 16.44 6.72 -2.54
C SER A 265 15.32 6.92 -1.53
N VAL A 266 15.63 6.86 -0.24
CA VAL A 266 14.68 7.17 0.83
C VAL A 266 14.45 8.67 0.88
N ALA A 267 13.25 9.13 0.53
CA ALA A 267 12.91 10.55 0.50
C ALA A 267 12.46 11.06 1.87
N ALA A 268 11.66 10.27 2.59
CA ALA A 268 11.28 10.53 3.97
C ALA A 268 11.03 9.20 4.68
N SER A 269 11.40 9.11 5.94
CA SER A 269 11.18 7.91 6.75
C SER A 269 10.99 8.25 8.22
N LYS A 270 10.31 7.35 8.93
CA LYS A 270 10.09 7.51 10.37
C LYS A 270 11.35 7.17 11.15
N LYS A 271 11.31 7.44 12.46
CA LYS A 271 12.41 7.13 13.37
C LYS A 271 12.63 5.61 13.43
N SER A 272 13.88 5.19 13.38
CA SER A 272 14.34 3.78 13.36
C SER A 272 14.21 3.07 12.01
N ASP A 273 13.60 3.71 11.00
CA ASP A 273 13.62 3.24 9.62
C ASP A 273 14.90 3.69 8.90
N CYS A 274 15.11 3.19 7.68
CA CYS A 274 16.21 3.58 6.82
C CYS A 274 16.29 5.11 6.73
N ALA A 275 17.46 5.69 7.02
CA ALA A 275 17.62 7.13 7.03
C ALA A 275 17.35 7.76 5.64
N ALA A 276 16.76 8.96 5.62
CA ALA A 276 16.56 9.71 4.38
C ALA A 276 17.90 9.94 3.65
N GLY A 277 17.85 9.91 2.31
CA GLY A 277 19.00 10.01 1.42
C GLY A 277 19.73 8.69 1.17
N LYS A 278 19.53 7.66 2.00
CA LYS A 278 20.08 6.32 1.76
C LYS A 278 19.53 5.73 0.45
N GLN A 279 20.36 4.95 -0.23
CA GLN A 279 19.95 4.19 -1.40
C GLN A 279 19.81 2.72 -1.04
N VAL A 280 18.73 2.12 -1.49
CA VAL A 280 18.40 0.71 -1.23
C VAL A 280 17.85 0.07 -2.51
N ALA A 281 17.93 -1.25 -2.60
CA ALA A 281 17.28 -2.03 -3.64
C ALA A 281 15.87 -2.44 -3.18
N VAL A 282 14.86 -2.23 -4.03
CA VAL A 282 13.48 -2.66 -3.77
C VAL A 282 12.98 -3.46 -4.96
N SER A 283 12.27 -4.56 -4.68
CA SER A 283 11.72 -5.42 -5.72
C SER A 283 10.65 -4.71 -6.55
N VAL A 284 10.56 -5.02 -7.84
CA VAL A 284 9.49 -4.50 -8.70
C VAL A 284 8.12 -4.98 -8.21
N ASP A 285 8.05 -6.16 -7.60
CA ASP A 285 6.83 -6.69 -6.99
C ASP A 285 6.34 -5.79 -5.85
N ASP A 286 7.22 -5.35 -4.95
CA ASP A 286 6.85 -4.46 -3.85
C ASP A 286 6.49 -3.06 -4.36
N LEU A 287 7.20 -2.52 -5.35
CA LEU A 287 6.79 -1.25 -5.98
C LEU A 287 5.41 -1.35 -6.65
N GLN A 288 5.10 -2.49 -7.28
CA GLN A 288 3.78 -2.71 -7.86
C GLN A 288 2.69 -2.80 -6.78
N GLU A 289 2.97 -3.41 -5.63
CA GLU A 289 2.05 -3.43 -4.49
C GLU A 289 1.88 -2.03 -3.87
N MET A 290 2.94 -1.23 -3.77
CA MET A 290 2.85 0.19 -3.36
C MET A 290 1.97 1.00 -4.32
N GLN A 291 2.16 0.83 -5.63
CA GLN A 291 1.34 1.49 -6.65
C GLN A 291 -0.13 1.07 -6.58
N ASN A 292 -0.41 -0.22 -6.38
CA ASN A 292 -1.77 -0.73 -6.20
C ASN A 292 -2.41 -0.11 -4.97
N HIS A 293 -1.71 -0.10 -3.84
CA HIS A 293 -2.21 0.48 -2.59
C HIS A 293 -2.49 1.98 -2.73
N PHE A 294 -1.61 2.70 -3.43
CA PHE A 294 -1.80 4.11 -3.73
C PHE A 294 -3.08 4.36 -4.54
N GLN A 295 -3.33 3.59 -5.60
CA GLN A 295 -4.55 3.72 -6.41
C GLN A 295 -5.82 3.37 -5.64
N GLU A 296 -5.77 2.36 -4.79
CA GLU A 296 -6.89 1.98 -3.91
C GLU A 296 -7.22 3.09 -2.90
N GLN A 297 -6.20 3.67 -2.25
CA GLN A 297 -6.37 4.77 -1.31
C GLN A 297 -6.83 6.05 -2.01
N LEU A 298 -6.35 6.30 -3.23
CA LEU A 298 -6.83 7.42 -4.03
C LEU A 298 -8.30 7.25 -4.41
N THR A 299 -8.73 6.04 -4.80
CA THR A 299 -10.14 5.72 -5.08
C THR A 299 -11.01 5.98 -3.84
N ALA A 300 -10.57 5.52 -2.67
CA ALA A 300 -11.26 5.78 -1.40
C ALA A 300 -11.30 7.28 -1.06
N GLY A 301 -10.18 7.98 -1.24
CA GLY A 301 -10.06 9.42 -1.00
C GLY A 301 -10.95 10.24 -1.92
N MET A 302 -11.04 9.89 -3.20
CA MET A 302 -11.95 10.50 -4.17
C MET A 302 -13.41 10.30 -3.77
N GLY A 303 -13.75 9.14 -3.22
CA GLY A 303 -15.07 8.85 -2.64
C GLY A 303 -15.38 9.68 -1.40
N GLU A 304 -14.44 9.82 -0.47
CA GLU A 304 -14.60 10.68 0.71
C GLU A 304 -14.73 12.16 0.32
N LEU A 305 -13.93 12.60 -0.64
CA LEU A 305 -14.01 13.95 -1.16
C LEU A 305 -15.36 14.22 -1.85
N ALA A 306 -15.89 13.25 -2.59
CA ALA A 306 -17.19 13.36 -3.26
C ALA A 306 -18.35 13.48 -2.26
N LYS A 307 -18.24 12.82 -1.09
CA LYS A 307 -19.22 12.94 0.00
C LYS A 307 -19.14 14.29 0.70
N LYS A 308 -17.93 14.88 0.80
CA LYS A 308 -17.66 16.09 1.60
C LYS A 308 -17.63 17.39 0.79
N GLN A 309 -17.62 17.31 -0.54
CA GLN A 309 -17.65 18.48 -1.42
C GLN A 309 -18.78 19.45 -1.02
N GLY A 310 -18.49 20.75 -1.04
CA GLY A 310 -19.40 21.80 -0.58
C GLY A 310 -19.56 21.92 0.94
N THR A 311 -18.82 21.15 1.75
CA THR A 311 -18.88 21.20 3.22
C THR A 311 -17.49 21.44 3.83
N GLY A 312 -17.43 21.98 5.05
CA GLY A 312 -16.16 22.16 5.77
C GLY A 312 -15.14 23.04 5.04
N GLY A 313 -15.60 23.97 4.19
CA GLY A 313 -14.77 24.83 3.35
C GLY A 313 -14.39 24.24 1.99
N LEU A 314 -14.64 22.95 1.73
CA LEU A 314 -14.36 22.33 0.44
C LEU A 314 -15.26 22.91 -0.65
N PRO A 315 -14.75 23.23 -1.85
CA PRO A 315 -15.57 23.73 -2.94
C PRO A 315 -16.56 22.67 -3.39
N LYS A 316 -17.67 23.11 -3.99
CA LYS A 316 -18.65 22.20 -4.57
C LYS A 316 -18.07 21.55 -5.84
N ALA A 317 -18.11 20.23 -5.92
CA ALA A 317 -17.73 19.51 -7.13
C ALA A 317 -18.84 19.64 -8.18
N PRO A 318 -18.50 19.69 -9.48
CA PRO A 318 -19.49 19.86 -10.55
C PRO A 318 -20.42 18.64 -10.71
N ASP A 319 -19.85 17.44 -10.74
CA ASP A 319 -20.56 16.16 -10.85
C ASP A 319 -19.67 15.08 -10.23
N THR A 320 -20.24 14.26 -9.34
CA THR A 320 -19.53 13.16 -8.65
C THR A 320 -20.14 11.80 -8.99
N SER A 321 -20.98 11.74 -10.03
CA SER A 321 -21.56 10.50 -10.54
C SER A 321 -20.47 9.57 -11.09
N THR A 322 -20.75 8.27 -11.02
CA THR A 322 -19.84 7.22 -11.47
C THR A 322 -20.47 6.37 -12.55
N VAL A 323 -19.62 5.78 -13.38
CA VAL A 323 -19.95 4.72 -14.32
C VAL A 323 -19.21 3.46 -13.90
N ALA A 324 -19.92 2.33 -13.85
CA ALA A 324 -19.31 1.05 -13.54
C ALA A 324 -18.25 0.69 -14.59
N SER A 325 -17.16 0.08 -14.14
CA SER A 325 -16.17 -0.50 -15.04
C SER A 325 -16.74 -1.75 -15.73
N ASP A 326 -16.08 -2.21 -16.79
CA ASP A 326 -16.52 -3.41 -17.51
C ASP A 326 -16.31 -4.69 -16.67
N VAL A 327 -15.39 -4.68 -15.71
CA VAL A 327 -15.23 -5.73 -14.71
C VAL A 327 -15.86 -5.29 -13.40
N PRO A 328 -16.98 -5.90 -12.97
CA PRO A 328 -17.64 -5.53 -11.72
C PRO A 328 -16.80 -5.91 -10.51
N GLU A 329 -17.06 -5.25 -9.37
CA GLU A 329 -16.41 -5.60 -8.13
C GLU A 329 -16.86 -7.01 -7.64
N PRO A 330 -15.92 -7.90 -7.27
CA PRO A 330 -16.24 -9.24 -6.81
C PRO A 330 -16.90 -9.20 -5.43
N GLN A 331 -17.76 -10.17 -5.15
CA GLN A 331 -18.19 -10.42 -3.78
C GLN A 331 -17.01 -10.88 -2.92
N ALA A 332 -16.96 -10.41 -1.68
CA ALA A 332 -15.94 -10.83 -0.73
C ALA A 332 -15.98 -12.34 -0.49
N ASP A 333 -14.83 -13.00 -0.63
CA ASP A 333 -14.65 -14.39 -0.22
C ASP A 333 -14.76 -14.49 1.31
N LYS A 334 -15.92 -14.97 1.79
CA LYS A 334 -16.19 -15.12 3.23
C LYS A 334 -15.33 -16.18 3.90
N THR A 335 -14.58 -16.97 3.13
CA THR A 335 -13.59 -17.92 3.66
C THR A 335 -12.20 -17.29 3.83
N ALA A 336 -12.00 -16.03 3.40
CA ALA A 336 -10.69 -15.38 3.45
C ALA A 336 -10.14 -15.27 4.88
N ALA A 337 -10.98 -14.90 5.85
CA ALA A 337 -10.57 -14.80 7.26
C ALA A 337 -9.97 -16.13 7.78
N LYS A 338 -10.71 -17.23 7.57
CA LYS A 338 -10.27 -18.57 7.96
C LYS A 338 -9.02 -19.00 7.20
N THR A 339 -8.95 -18.70 5.91
CA THR A 339 -7.81 -19.06 5.06
C THR A 339 -6.53 -18.38 5.53
N LEU A 340 -6.60 -17.10 5.89
CA LEU A 340 -5.47 -16.35 6.44
C LEU A 340 -5.05 -16.90 7.81
N GLU A 341 -6.01 -17.21 8.69
CA GLU A 341 -5.73 -17.82 9.99
C GLU A 341 -5.07 -19.21 9.86
N ASP A 342 -5.57 -20.04 8.94
CA ASP A 342 -5.01 -21.38 8.70
C ASP A 342 -3.59 -21.28 8.11
N GLN A 343 -3.30 -20.27 7.27
CA GLN A 343 -1.94 -20.02 6.76
C GLN A 343 -0.97 -19.61 7.88
N GLU A 344 -1.37 -18.71 8.78
CA GLU A 344 -0.53 -18.30 9.92
C GLU A 344 -0.17 -19.52 10.79
N LYS A 345 -1.15 -20.39 11.09
CA LYS A 345 -0.90 -21.63 11.86
C LYS A 345 0.06 -22.58 11.14
N ALA A 346 -0.07 -22.72 9.82
CA ALA A 346 0.83 -23.56 9.04
C ALA A 346 2.26 -22.99 8.99
N ALA A 347 2.40 -21.67 8.96
CA ALA A 347 3.70 -21.00 9.06
C ALA A 347 4.34 -21.21 10.45
N ASP A 348 3.58 -21.09 11.53
CA ASP A 348 4.06 -21.36 12.89
C ASP A 348 4.60 -22.80 13.04
N GLN A 349 3.91 -23.78 12.43
CA GLN A 349 4.36 -25.17 12.38
C GLN A 349 5.66 -25.31 11.60
N THR A 350 5.72 -24.72 10.40
CA THR A 350 6.91 -24.74 9.53
C THR A 350 8.14 -24.17 10.25
N GLU A 351 8.00 -23.02 10.92
CA GLU A 351 9.09 -22.42 11.68
C GLU A 351 9.54 -23.27 12.87
N THR A 352 8.59 -23.94 13.55
CA THR A 352 8.89 -24.83 14.67
C THR A 352 9.69 -26.05 14.19
N GLU A 353 9.29 -26.65 13.07
CA GLU A 353 10.00 -27.78 12.46
C GLU A 353 11.43 -27.38 12.05
N VAL A 354 11.59 -26.24 11.37
CA VAL A 354 12.92 -25.71 10.99
C VAL A 354 13.82 -25.48 12.21
N LYS A 355 13.28 -24.93 13.31
CA LYS A 355 14.03 -24.75 14.56
C LYS A 355 14.45 -26.09 15.19
N GLN A 356 13.58 -27.10 15.14
CA GLN A 356 13.89 -28.45 15.64
C GLN A 356 14.96 -29.15 14.80
N GLU A 357 14.91 -29.03 13.47
CA GLU A 357 15.92 -29.56 12.55
C GLU A 357 17.29 -28.85 12.70
N ALA A 358 17.29 -27.53 12.87
CA ALA A 358 18.50 -26.76 13.14
C ALA A 358 19.10 -27.10 14.52
N GLY A 359 18.26 -27.35 15.54
CA GLY A 359 18.71 -27.76 16.87
C GLY A 359 19.24 -29.19 16.95
N SER A 360 18.74 -30.09 16.12
CA SER A 360 19.17 -31.50 16.08
C SER A 360 20.43 -31.74 15.24
N SER A 361 20.72 -30.88 14.26
CA SER A 361 21.96 -30.92 13.46
C SER A 361 23.19 -30.33 14.17
N GLY A 362 23.00 -29.54 15.23
CA GLY A 362 24.10 -28.99 16.07
C GLY A 362 24.60 -29.91 17.20
N GLY A 363 23.95 -31.07 17.43
CA GLY A 363 24.27 -31.98 18.54
C GLY A 363 25.22 -33.15 18.20
N GLY A 364 25.70 -33.23 16.95
CA GLY A 364 26.46 -34.37 16.43
C GLY A 364 27.93 -34.09 16.17
N SER A 365 28.67 -33.54 17.14
CA SER A 365 30.14 -33.53 17.14
C SER A 365 30.66 -33.28 18.56
N GLN A 366 30.84 -34.35 19.33
CA GLN A 366 31.84 -34.42 20.40
C GLN A 366 32.32 -35.86 20.56
#